data_AF-A0A2H6IRB7-F1
#
_entry.id   AF-A0A2H6IRB7-F1
#
_cell.length_a   1.000
_cell.length_b   1.000
_cell.length_c   1.000
_cell.angle_alpha   90.00
_cell.angle_beta   90.00
_cell.angle_gamma   90.00
#
_symmetry.space_group_name_H-M   'P 1'
#
loop_
_entity.id
_entity.type
_entity.pdbx_description
1 polymer ?
#
loop_
_entity_poly.entity_id
_entity_poly.type
_entity_poly.pdbx_seq_one_letter_code
_entity_poly.pdbx_strand_id
1 'polypeptide(L)'
;MLTSKHGHGLAKPEYTKLQAARLIKQIAQKGSIRKTGHAKKHMKERNVSDQDILKVLNNGRIYNEPEPHIKTGNWIYTIIGSGIEDGNIVVPVFINKRENYILIVTLVREN
;
A
#
# COMPACT_ATOMS: atom_id res chain seq x y z
N MET A 1 -27.43 -35.05 -11.85
CA MET A 1 -28.30 -33.85 -11.81
C MET A 1 -27.45 -32.70 -11.29
N LEU A 2 -27.20 -31.70 -12.13
CA LEU A 2 -26.33 -30.55 -11.88
C LEU A 2 -27.07 -29.48 -11.08
N THR A 3 -26.52 -29.04 -9.95
CA THR A 3 -26.67 -27.69 -9.38
C THR A 3 -25.43 -27.45 -8.51
N SER A 4 -24.81 -26.28 -8.37
CA SER A 4 -24.74 -25.05 -9.14
C SER A 4 -23.39 -24.44 -8.72
N LYS A 5 -22.64 -23.88 -9.67
CA LYS A 5 -21.31 -23.28 -9.43
C LYS A 5 -21.46 -22.13 -8.44
N HIS A 6 -20.97 -22.29 -7.21
CA HIS A 6 -20.79 -21.19 -6.29
C HIS A 6 -19.68 -20.31 -6.85
N GLY A 7 -20.07 -19.20 -7.48
CA GLY A 7 -19.14 -18.14 -7.86
C GLY A 7 -18.36 -17.71 -6.64
N HIS A 8 -17.03 -17.68 -6.76
CA HIS A 8 -16.16 -16.98 -5.83
C HIS A 8 -16.62 -15.52 -5.78
N GLY A 9 -17.43 -15.17 -4.77
CA GLY A 9 -17.68 -13.79 -4.41
C GLY A 9 -16.32 -13.19 -4.06
N LEU A 10 -15.77 -12.38 -4.96
CA LEU A 10 -14.53 -11.64 -4.73
C LEU A 10 -14.68 -10.94 -3.38
N ALA A 11 -13.80 -11.26 -2.43
CA ALA A 11 -13.83 -10.65 -1.11
C ALA A 11 -13.87 -9.12 -1.28
N LYS A 12 -14.67 -8.42 -0.47
CA LYS A 12 -14.73 -6.96 -0.55
C LYS A 12 -13.55 -6.37 0.22
N PRO A 13 -12.87 -5.33 -0.33
CA PRO A 13 -11.83 -4.61 0.40
C PRO A 13 -12.29 -4.15 1.77
N GLU A 14 -11.40 -4.24 2.77
CA GLU A 14 -11.66 -3.75 4.13
C GLU A 14 -11.96 -2.24 4.15
N TYR A 15 -11.33 -1.48 3.25
CA TYR A 15 -11.53 -0.05 3.09
C TYR A 15 -11.74 0.27 1.61
N THR A 16 -12.67 1.18 1.32
CA THR A 16 -12.74 1.81 0.00
C THR A 16 -11.47 2.61 -0.30
N LYS A 17 -11.19 2.91 -1.57
CA LYS A 17 -10.05 3.74 -1.97
C LYS A 17 -9.97 5.07 -1.20
N LEU A 18 -11.11 5.75 -1.03
CA LEU A 18 -11.17 7.01 -0.31
C LEU A 18 -10.88 6.84 1.19
N GLN A 19 -11.42 5.79 1.81
CA GLN A 19 -11.17 5.50 3.23
C GLN A 19 -9.71 5.12 3.48
N ALA A 20 -9.15 4.24 2.64
CA ALA A 20 -7.77 3.82 2.72
C ALA A 20 -6.81 5.02 2.54
N ALA A 21 -7.03 5.87 1.54
CA ALA A 21 -6.20 7.07 1.33
C ALA A 21 -6.21 8.00 2.56
N ARG A 22 -7.38 8.20 3.19
CA ARG A 22 -7.49 9.00 4.42
C ARG A 22 -6.74 8.36 5.59
N LEU A 23 -6.91 7.04 5.80
CA LEU A 23 -6.23 6.32 6.87
C LEU A 23 -4.70 6.31 6.67
N ILE A 24 -4.24 6.06 5.44
CA ILE A 24 -2.82 6.08 5.10
C ILE A 24 -2.22 7.44 5.43
N LYS A 25 -2.86 8.53 4.99
CA LYS A 25 -2.41 9.89 5.31
C LYS A 25 -2.37 10.14 6.81
N GLN A 26 -3.42 9.76 7.54
CA GLN A 26 -3.47 9.93 8.99
C GLN A 26 -2.36 9.17 9.72
N ILE A 27 -2.12 7.91 9.37
CA ILE A 27 -1.09 7.07 9.99
C ILE A 27 0.31 7.54 9.58
N ALA A 28 0.51 8.00 8.35
CA ALA A 28 1.79 8.55 7.91
C ALA A 28 2.19 9.81 8.70
N GLN A 29 1.20 10.58 9.18
CA GLN A 29 1.43 11.81 9.95
C GLN A 29 1.58 11.58 11.46
N LYS A 30 0.84 10.62 12.01
CA LYS A 30 0.69 10.47 13.48
C LYS A 30 1.03 9.08 14.00
N GLY A 31 1.23 8.11 13.12
CA GLY A 31 1.49 6.72 13.44
C GLY A 31 2.87 6.27 13.01
N SER A 32 3.03 4.97 12.83
CA SER A 32 4.31 4.35 12.47
C SER A 32 4.32 3.86 11.01
N ILE A 33 5.42 4.11 10.31
CA ILE A 33 5.68 3.51 8.98
C ILE A 33 6.72 2.40 9.16
N ARG A 34 6.25 1.16 9.08
CA ARG A 34 7.10 -0.05 9.16
C ARG A 34 7.46 -0.51 7.74
N LYS A 35 8.67 -1.05 7.59
CA LYS A 35 9.21 -1.51 6.31
C LYS A 35 9.75 -2.92 6.49
N THR A 36 9.37 -3.84 5.61
CA THR A 36 9.97 -5.18 5.55
C THR A 36 11.44 -5.10 5.10
N GLY A 37 12.21 -6.18 5.29
CA GLY A 37 13.56 -6.28 4.73
C GLY A 37 13.57 -6.17 3.20
N HIS A 38 12.55 -6.72 2.55
CA HIS A 38 12.38 -6.63 1.10
C HIS A 38 12.16 -5.18 0.64
N ALA A 39 11.28 -4.42 1.32
CA ALA A 39 11.08 -3.00 1.04
C ALA A 39 12.37 -2.20 1.21
N LYS A 40 13.10 -2.40 2.33
CA LYS A 40 14.37 -1.71 2.59
C LYS A 40 15.42 -2.00 1.51
N LYS A 41 15.51 -3.23 1.02
CA LYS A 41 16.39 -3.60 -0.10
C LYS A 41 16.01 -2.82 -1.36
N HIS A 42 14.73 -2.80 -1.72
CA HIS A 42 14.24 -2.08 -2.89
C HIS A 42 14.44 -0.56 -2.80
N MET A 43 14.32 0.02 -1.60
CA MET A 43 14.61 1.44 -1.35
C MET A 43 16.06 1.76 -1.71
N LYS A 44 17.00 0.96 -1.19
CA LYS A 44 18.43 1.15 -1.43
C LYS A 44 18.80 1.01 -2.91
N GLU A 45 18.26 0.00 -3.58
CA GLU A 45 18.54 -0.25 -5.00
C GLU A 45 18.01 0.85 -5.93
N ARG A 46 16.96 1.57 -5.52
CA ARG A 46 16.26 2.58 -6.35
C ARG A 46 16.49 4.01 -5.89
N ASN A 47 17.41 4.20 -4.95
CA ASN A 47 17.69 5.48 -4.30
C ASN A 47 16.41 6.17 -3.78
N VAL A 48 15.52 5.40 -3.14
CA VAL A 48 14.29 5.94 -2.54
C VAL A 48 14.51 6.14 -1.05
N SER A 49 14.36 7.38 -0.60
CA SER A 49 14.52 7.77 0.80
C SER A 49 13.23 7.60 1.62
N ASP A 50 13.36 7.67 2.94
CA ASP A 50 12.19 7.71 3.83
C ASP A 50 11.31 8.95 3.61
N GLN A 51 11.91 10.07 3.17
CA GLN A 51 11.17 11.30 2.88
C GLN A 51 10.35 11.18 1.60
N ASP A 52 10.86 10.47 0.59
CA ASP A 52 10.10 10.16 -0.64
C ASP A 52 8.86 9.33 -0.31
N ILE A 53 9.03 8.28 0.49
CA ILE A 53 7.93 7.44 0.96
C ILE A 53 6.91 8.28 1.73
N LEU A 54 7.37 9.13 2.65
CA LEU A 54 6.49 9.97 3.44
C LEU A 54 5.70 10.95 2.55
N LYS A 55 6.32 11.54 1.51
CA LYS A 55 5.65 12.40 0.53
C LYS A 55 4.58 11.63 -0.24
N VAL A 56 4.90 10.41 -0.70
CA VAL A 56 3.96 9.54 -1.42
C VAL A 56 2.77 9.15 -0.53
N LEU A 57 2.99 8.77 0.72
CA LEU A 57 1.91 8.40 1.63
C LEU A 57 1.00 9.58 2.01
N ASN A 58 1.53 10.80 2.04
CA ASN A 58 0.76 12.00 2.38
C ASN A 58 -0.05 12.58 1.20
N ASN A 59 0.48 12.46 -0.02
CA ASN A 59 0.00 13.20 -1.18
C ASN A 59 -0.38 12.30 -2.37
N GLY A 60 0.03 11.03 -2.35
CA GLY A 60 -0.27 10.07 -3.40
C GLY A 60 -1.74 9.66 -3.44
N ARG A 61 -2.10 8.94 -4.50
CA ARG A 61 -3.44 8.40 -4.71
C ARG A 61 -3.39 6.87 -4.79
N ILE A 62 -4.48 6.22 -4.41
CA ILE A 62 -4.61 4.78 -4.63
C ILE A 62 -4.84 4.55 -6.13
N TYR A 63 -3.92 3.80 -6.75
CA TYR A 63 -3.86 3.61 -8.20
C TYR A 63 -4.76 2.45 -8.67
N ASN A 64 -4.66 1.29 -8.01
CA ASN A 64 -5.39 0.08 -8.36
C ASN A 64 -6.50 -0.25 -7.37
N GLU A 65 -7.41 -1.16 -7.75
CA GLU A 65 -8.29 -1.78 -6.77
C GLU A 65 -7.47 -2.51 -5.69
N PRO A 66 -7.90 -2.47 -4.41
CA PRO A 66 -7.21 -3.21 -3.36
C PRO A 66 -7.22 -4.70 -3.65
N GLU A 67 -6.10 -5.36 -3.39
CA GLU A 67 -5.92 -6.79 -3.67
C GLU A 67 -5.72 -7.56 -2.36
N PRO A 68 -6.35 -8.73 -2.18
CA PRO A 68 -6.08 -9.56 -1.02
C PRO A 68 -4.69 -10.21 -1.16
N HIS A 69 -3.87 -10.09 -0.14
CA HIS A 69 -2.60 -10.80 -0.10
C HIS A 69 -2.85 -12.29 0.11
N ILE A 70 -2.48 -13.09 -0.90
CA ILE A 70 -2.79 -14.53 -1.01
C ILE A 70 -2.43 -15.37 0.22
N LYS A 71 -1.38 -15.00 0.97
CA LYS A 71 -0.90 -15.78 2.12
C LYS A 71 -1.50 -15.35 3.45
N THR A 72 -1.83 -14.06 3.60
CA THR A 72 -2.19 -13.48 4.91
C THR A 72 -3.63 -13.01 4.97
N GLY A 73 -4.35 -12.96 3.84
CA GLY A 73 -5.70 -12.42 3.76
C GLY A 73 -5.78 -10.89 3.89
N ASN A 74 -4.70 -10.23 4.33
CA ASN A 74 -4.62 -8.77 4.45
C ASN A 74 -4.80 -8.08 3.10
N TRP A 75 -5.49 -6.94 3.10
CA TRP A 75 -5.66 -6.10 1.91
C TRP A 75 -4.44 -5.24 1.62
N ILE A 76 -3.97 -5.31 0.39
CA ILE A 76 -2.91 -4.46 -0.16
C ILE A 76 -3.55 -3.25 -0.82
N TYR A 77 -3.09 -2.08 -0.43
CA TYR A 77 -3.44 -0.81 -1.07
C TYR A 77 -2.20 -0.26 -1.77
N THR A 78 -2.31 0.01 -3.07
CA THR A 78 -1.19 0.49 -3.88
C THR A 78 -1.30 2.00 -4.06
N ILE A 79 -0.40 2.75 -3.44
CA ILE A 79 -0.30 4.21 -3.60
C ILE A 79 0.69 4.53 -4.72
N ILE A 80 0.33 5.44 -5.61
CA ILE A 80 1.25 6.09 -6.54
C ILE A 80 1.38 7.56 -6.20
N GLY A 81 2.60 8.09 -6.25
CA GLY A 81 2.88 9.50 -6.11
C GLY A 81 4.32 9.83 -6.47
N SER A 82 4.62 11.11 -6.62
CA SER A 82 5.97 11.56 -6.90
C SER A 82 6.82 11.59 -5.64
N GLY A 83 8.07 11.14 -5.76
CA GLY A 83 9.11 11.34 -4.76
C GLY A 83 9.49 12.83 -4.63
N ILE A 84 10.49 13.12 -3.81
CA ILE A 84 11.16 14.42 -3.76
C ILE A 84 11.93 14.64 -5.06
N GLU A 85 12.62 13.62 -5.55
CA GLU A 85 13.20 13.58 -6.89
C GLU A 85 12.15 13.30 -7.97
N ASP A 86 12.49 13.57 -9.23
CA ASP A 86 11.66 13.23 -10.39
C ASP A 86 11.41 11.71 -10.48
N GLY A 87 10.19 11.36 -10.88
CA GLY A 87 9.72 9.97 -11.04
C GLY A 87 8.58 9.59 -10.11
N ASN A 88 7.78 8.62 -10.55
CA ASN A 88 6.68 8.09 -9.74
C ASN A 88 7.17 6.91 -8.89
N ILE A 89 6.70 6.85 -7.66
CA ILE A 89 6.97 5.76 -6.74
C ILE A 89 5.64 5.07 -6.44
N VAL A 90 5.63 3.77 -6.63
CA VAL A 90 4.52 2.87 -6.34
C VAL A 90 4.82 2.14 -5.03
N VAL A 91 3.96 2.33 -4.04
CA VAL A 91 4.13 1.82 -2.68
C VAL A 91 2.94 0.94 -2.29
N PRO A 92 3.06 -0.39 -2.39
CA PRO A 92 2.08 -1.32 -1.84
C PRO A 92 2.15 -1.37 -0.32
N VAL A 93 1.01 -1.21 0.35
CA VAL A 93 0.93 -1.16 1.81
C VAL A 93 -0.16 -2.02 2.41
N PHE A 94 0.11 -2.50 3.63
CA PHE A 94 -0.91 -2.96 4.57
C PHE A 94 -1.22 -1.88 5.59
N ILE A 95 -2.50 -1.73 5.92
CA ILE A 95 -2.97 -0.81 6.96
C ILE A 95 -3.29 -1.63 8.21
N ASN A 96 -2.61 -1.36 9.32
CA ASN A 96 -3.03 -1.85 10.63
C ASN A 96 -3.57 -0.67 11.44
N LYS A 97 -4.89 -0.47 11.36
CA LYS A 97 -5.57 0.64 12.07
C LYS A 97 -5.52 0.47 13.59
N ARG A 98 -5.57 -0.76 14.10
CA ARG A 98 -5.59 -1.05 15.54
C ARG A 98 -4.27 -0.67 16.21
N GLU A 99 -3.15 -1.00 15.59
CA GLU A 99 -1.80 -0.66 16.08
C GLU A 99 -1.25 0.65 15.49
N ASN A 100 -2.06 1.38 14.72
CA ASN A 100 -1.73 2.66 14.12
C ASN A 100 -0.41 2.65 13.32
N TYR A 101 -0.23 1.65 12.46
CA TYR A 101 0.93 1.58 11.56
C TYR A 101 0.56 1.17 10.12
N ILE A 102 1.41 1.58 9.19
CA ILE A 102 1.43 1.12 7.80
C ILE A 102 2.64 0.20 7.62
N LEU A 103 2.46 -0.94 6.98
CA LEU A 103 3.57 -1.82 6.60
C LEU A 103 3.79 -1.77 5.09
N ILE A 104 4.98 -1.31 4.70
CA ILE A 104 5.44 -1.31 3.32
C ILE A 104 6.13 -2.65 3.05
N VAL A 105 5.61 -3.38 2.06
CA VAL A 105 6.09 -4.73 1.71
C VAL A 105 7.19 -4.67 0.65
N THR A 106 7.02 -3.80 -0.33
CA THR A 106 7.92 -3.56 -1.46
C THR A 106 7.73 -2.12 -1.94
N LEU A 107 8.43 -1.73 -3.00
CA LEU A 107 8.20 -0.52 -3.77
C LEU A 107 8.79 -0.64 -5.18
N VAL A 108 8.24 0.16 -6.08
CA VAL A 108 8.72 0.30 -7.46
C VAL A 108 8.90 1.80 -7.75
N ARG A 109 10.00 2.15 -8.42
CA ARG A 109 10.18 3.47 -9.03
C ARG A 109 9.90 3.30 -10.52
N GLU A 110 8.95 4.04 -11.05
CA GLU A 110 8.68 4.12 -12.50
C GLU A 110 9.56 5.25 -13.06
N ASN A 111 10.39 4.89 -14.04
CA ASN A 111 11.22 5.82 -14.82
C ASN A 111 10.42 6.46 -15.94
#